data_AF-A0A940I547-F1
#
_entry.id   AF-A0A940I547-F1
#
_cell.length_a   1.000
_cell.length_b   1.000
_cell.length_c   1.000
_cell.angle_alpha   90.00
_cell.angle_beta   90.00
_cell.angle_gamma   90.00
#
_symmetry.space_group_name_H-M   'P 1'
#
loop_
_entity.id
_entity.type
_entity.pdbx_description
1 polymer ?
#
loop_
_entity_poly.entity_id
_entity_poly.type
_entity_poly.pdbx_seq_one_letter_code
_entity_poly.pdbx_strand_id
1 'polypeptide(L)'
;MSKNQTNKTQYVLKLLREESVDKNLFEDNTHEKIAESISRLITTEEKRISIGLEGPWGSRKSTIISILKRKLKETTLSILLIQFDAWAHEGDPLRRIFLLRFGRIFPILV
;
A
#
# COMPACT_ATOMS: atom_id res chain seq x y z
N MET A 1 -0.12 8.49 61.51
CA MET A 1 1.09 8.24 60.68
C MET A 1 0.63 7.62 59.37
N SER A 2 0.52 8.44 58.33
CA SER A 2 0.04 8.05 56.99
C SER A 2 1.17 7.37 56.21
N LYS A 3 0.92 6.18 55.65
CA LYS A 3 1.80 5.55 54.67
C LYS A 3 1.16 5.70 53.29
N ASN A 4 1.68 6.63 52.51
CA ASN A 4 1.29 6.90 51.13
C ASN A 4 1.53 5.67 50.24
N GLN A 5 0.47 5.15 49.64
CA GLN A 5 0.54 4.21 48.52
C GLN A 5 0.77 5.00 47.23
N THR A 6 1.98 4.94 46.69
CA THR A 6 2.30 5.44 45.35
C THR A 6 1.71 4.51 44.30
N ASN A 7 0.57 4.91 43.72
CA ASN A 7 -0.03 4.23 42.57
C ASN A 7 0.87 4.42 41.33
N LYS A 8 1.59 3.36 40.97
CA LYS A 8 2.42 3.30 39.76
C LYS A 8 1.50 3.03 38.56
N THR A 9 1.05 4.08 37.88
CA THR A 9 0.22 3.96 36.68
C THR A 9 1.00 3.19 35.61
N GLN A 10 0.57 1.96 35.31
CA GLN A 10 1.10 1.21 34.18
C GLN A 10 0.58 1.84 32.89
N TYR A 11 1.47 2.42 32.09
CA TYR A 11 1.14 2.88 30.75
C TYR A 11 1.00 1.65 29.83
N VAL A 12 -0.20 1.43 29.32
CA VAL A 12 -0.45 0.42 28.28
C VAL A 12 -0.06 1.02 26.94
N LEU A 13 1.14 0.67 26.46
CA LEU A 13 1.61 1.06 25.13
C LEU A 13 0.84 0.26 24.07
N LYS A 14 -0.26 0.81 23.56
CA LYS A 14 -0.98 0.23 22.42
C LYS A 14 -0.29 0.69 21.13
N LEU A 15 0.59 -0.17 20.60
CA LEU A 15 1.22 0.04 19.30
C LEU A 15 0.14 -0.01 18.22
N LEU A 16 -0.25 1.15 17.67
CA LEU A 16 -1.10 1.23 16.49
C LEU A 16 -0.21 0.93 15.28
N ARG A 17 -0.28 -0.29 14.77
CA ARG A 17 0.40 -0.66 13.53
C ARG A 17 -0.24 0.09 12.37
N GLU A 18 0.58 0.67 11.50
CA GLU A 18 0.13 1.18 10.20
C GLU A 18 -0.16 -0.01 9.26
N GLU A 19 -1.20 -0.79 9.58
CA GLU A 19 -1.75 -1.75 8.62
C GLU A 19 -2.76 -1.00 7.75
N SER A 20 -2.73 -1.26 6.43
CA SER A 20 -3.70 -0.65 5.51
C SER A 20 -5.11 -1.08 5.94
N VAL A 21 -5.87 -0.16 6.53
CA VAL A 21 -7.22 -0.44 7.01
C VAL A 21 -8.12 -0.73 5.81
N ASP A 22 -8.72 -1.92 5.78
CA ASP A 22 -9.55 -2.42 4.68
C ASP A 22 -10.87 -1.63 4.51
N LYS A 23 -11.29 -0.88 5.54
CA LYS A 23 -12.48 -0.01 5.52
C LYS A 23 -12.14 1.40 5.98
N ASN A 24 -12.39 2.40 5.13
CA ASN A 24 -12.15 3.81 5.47
C ASN A 24 -13.17 4.29 6.52
N LEU A 25 -12.65 4.85 7.61
CA LEU A 25 -13.41 5.50 8.69
C LEU A 25 -13.69 6.99 8.41
N PHE A 26 -13.43 7.47 7.18
CA PHE A 26 -13.62 8.87 6.79
C PHE A 26 -14.90 8.99 5.96
N GLU A 27 -15.79 9.90 6.37
CA GLU A 27 -17.13 10.11 5.78
C GLU A 27 -17.10 10.38 4.27
N ASP A 28 -15.98 10.89 3.75
CA ASP A 28 -15.90 11.38 2.37
C ASP A 28 -15.37 10.35 1.33
N ASN A 29 -14.97 9.15 1.79
CA ASN A 29 -14.48 8.03 0.96
C ASN A 29 -13.43 8.43 -0.10
N THR A 30 -12.63 9.48 0.14
CA THR A 30 -11.75 10.09 -0.87
C THR A 30 -10.75 9.11 -1.46
N HIS A 31 -10.12 8.28 -0.62
CA HIS A 31 -9.16 7.27 -1.09
C HIS A 31 -9.82 6.21 -2.00
N GLU A 32 -11.09 5.86 -1.73
CA GLU A 32 -11.87 4.92 -2.55
C GLU A 32 -12.14 5.52 -3.92
N LYS A 33 -12.54 6.80 -3.99
CA LYS A 33 -12.79 7.53 -5.24
C LYS A 33 -11.52 7.63 -6.12
N ILE A 34 -10.36 7.88 -5.49
CA ILE A 34 -9.07 7.91 -6.20
C ILE A 34 -8.72 6.52 -6.74
N ALA A 35 -8.80 5.49 -5.90
CA ALA A 35 -8.52 4.11 -6.31
C ALA A 35 -9.46 3.63 -7.42
N GLU A 36 -10.74 3.99 -7.35
CA GLU A 36 -11.74 3.71 -8.39
C GLU A 36 -11.36 4.36 -9.72
N SER A 37 -10.98 5.63 -9.69
CA SER A 37 -10.58 6.37 -10.89
C SER A 37 -9.35 5.75 -11.54
N ILE A 38 -8.34 5.36 -10.74
CA ILE A 38 -7.15 4.66 -11.24
C ILE A 38 -7.52 3.28 -11.79
N SER A 39 -8.37 2.53 -11.09
CA SER A 39 -8.85 1.22 -11.55
C SER A 39 -9.52 1.33 -12.91
N ARG A 40 -10.41 2.31 -13.09
CA ARG A 40 -11.07 2.57 -14.37
C ARG A 40 -10.06 2.89 -15.46
N LEU A 41 -9.09 3.78 -15.20
CA LEU A 41 -8.04 4.09 -16.18
C LEU A 41 -7.26 2.84 -16.61
N ILE A 42 -6.91 1.96 -15.65
CA ILE A 42 -6.20 0.71 -15.95
C ILE A 42 -7.05 -0.25 -16.80
N THR A 43 -8.37 -0.29 -16.60
CA THR A 43 -9.25 -1.24 -17.28
C THR A 43 -9.85 -0.73 -18.59
N THR A 44 -9.88 0.58 -18.83
CA THR A 44 -10.50 1.17 -20.03
C THR A 44 -9.50 1.73 -21.03
N GLU A 45 -8.28 2.10 -20.61
CA GLU A 45 -7.33 2.77 -21.49
C GLU A 45 -6.50 1.76 -22.29
N GLU A 46 -6.52 1.86 -23.62
CA GLU A 46 -5.74 0.97 -24.50
C GLU A 46 -4.25 1.35 -24.58
N LYS A 47 -3.90 2.57 -24.13
CA LYS A 47 -2.53 3.09 -24.16
C LYS A 47 -1.81 2.83 -22.84
N ARG A 48 -0.47 2.74 -22.91
CA ARG A 48 0.38 2.71 -21.72
C ARG A 48 0.29 4.05 -20.98
N ILE A 49 -0.11 4.00 -19.72
CA ILE A 49 -0.23 5.16 -18.83
C ILE A 49 0.77 5.08 -17.69
N SER A 50 1.23 6.24 -17.21
CA SER A 50 2.03 6.39 -15.99
C SER A 50 1.28 7.31 -15.03
N ILE A 51 1.08 6.87 -13.80
CA ILE A 51 0.32 7.60 -12.78
C ILE A 51 1.23 7.90 -11.61
N GLY A 52 1.38 9.19 -11.29
CA GLY A 52 2.04 9.66 -10.07
C GLY A 52 1.03 9.90 -8.96
N LEU A 53 1.28 9.36 -7.77
CA LEU A 53 0.48 9.63 -6.57
C LEU A 53 1.31 10.48 -5.61
N GLU A 54 1.08 11.78 -5.62
CA GLU A 54 1.86 12.76 -4.88
C GLU A 54 1.15 13.26 -3.61
N GLY A 55 1.92 13.80 -2.66
CA GLY A 55 1.40 14.46 -1.45
C GLY A 55 2.34 14.32 -0.25
N PRO A 56 1.97 14.86 0.92
CA PRO A 56 2.82 14.82 2.12
C PRO A 56 3.01 13.41 2.69
N TRP A 57 4.08 13.20 3.46
CA TRP A 57 4.29 11.96 4.21
C TRP A 57 3.12 11.72 5.18
N GLY A 58 2.73 10.45 5.39
CA GLY A 58 1.59 10.12 6.24
C GLY A 58 0.21 10.42 5.64
N SER A 59 0.12 10.91 4.41
CA SER A 59 -1.17 11.15 3.72
C SER A 59 -1.89 9.88 3.25
N ARG A 60 -1.45 8.71 3.73
CA ARG A 60 -2.07 7.39 3.47
C ARG A 60 -2.10 6.97 2.00
N LYS A 61 -1.11 7.39 1.20
CA LYS A 61 -0.94 6.96 -0.20
C LYS A 61 -0.91 5.45 -0.36
N SER A 62 -0.20 4.74 0.53
CA SER A 62 -0.17 3.27 0.54
C SER A 62 -1.55 2.64 0.74
N THR A 63 -2.48 3.32 1.42
CA THR A 63 -3.88 2.88 1.55
C THR A 63 -4.61 2.95 0.21
N ILE A 64 -4.39 3.99 -0.59
CA ILE A 64 -4.95 4.09 -1.96
C ILE A 64 -4.45 2.92 -2.81
N ILE A 65 -3.16 2.61 -2.73
CA ILE A 65 -2.59 1.45 -3.44
C ILE A 65 -3.25 0.15 -2.97
N SER A 66 -3.43 -0.06 -1.66
CA SER A 66 -4.09 -1.26 -1.11
C SER A 66 -5.52 -1.45 -1.65
N ILE A 67 -6.32 -0.37 -1.63
CA ILE A 67 -7.69 -0.37 -2.16
C ILE A 67 -7.68 -0.67 -3.66
N LEU A 68 -6.77 -0.04 -4.43
CA LEU A 68 -6.62 -0.29 -5.85
C LEU A 68 -6.34 -1.77 -6.13
N LYS A 69 -5.46 -2.42 -5.37
CA LYS A 69 -5.19 -3.85 -5.54
C LYS A 69 -6.44 -4.70 -5.36
N ARG A 70 -7.25 -4.40 -4.34
CA ARG A 70 -8.49 -5.12 -4.06
C ARG A 70 -9.46 -4.97 -5.25
N LYS A 71 -9.67 -3.75 -5.73
CA LYS A 71 -10.51 -3.48 -6.91
C LYS A 71 -10.03 -4.21 -8.16
N LEU A 72 -8.72 -4.18 -8.45
CA LEU A 72 -8.18 -4.86 -9.63
C LEU A 72 -8.35 -6.39 -9.55
N LYS A 73 -8.33 -6.99 -8.35
CA LYS A 73 -8.63 -8.42 -8.15
C LYS A 73 -10.10 -8.78 -8.34
N GLU A 74 -11.00 -7.82 -8.15
CA GLU A 74 -12.44 -8.00 -8.37
C GLU A 74 -12.82 -7.88 -9.85
N THR A 75 -11.90 -7.41 -10.71
CA THR A 75 -12.13 -7.36 -12.15
C THR A 75 -12.03 -8.75 -12.77
N THR A 76 -12.73 -8.95 -13.90
CA THR A 76 -12.61 -10.19 -14.70
C THR A 76 -11.34 -10.22 -15.56
N LEU A 77 -10.57 -9.14 -15.58
CA LEU A 77 -9.35 -9.01 -16.37
C LEU A 77 -8.18 -9.70 -15.65
N SER A 78 -7.36 -10.41 -16.42
CA SER A 78 -6.12 -10.98 -15.89
C SER A 78 -5.05 -9.88 -15.82
N ILE A 79 -4.95 -9.24 -14.66
CA ILE A 79 -4.01 -8.14 -14.42
C ILE A 79 -2.85 -8.63 -13.55
N LEU A 80 -1.63 -8.61 -14.11
CA LEU A 80 -0.42 -8.85 -13.35
C LEU A 80 -0.03 -7.59 -12.57
N LEU A 81 -0.11 -7.65 -11.25
CA LEU A 81 0.29 -6.55 -10.38
C LEU A 81 1.68 -6.79 -9.77
N ILE A 82 2.60 -5.85 -9.99
CA ILE A 82 3.94 -5.86 -9.40
C ILE A 82 4.06 -4.64 -8.47
N GLN A 83 4.33 -4.88 -7.18
CA GLN A 83 4.68 -3.83 -6.24
C GLN A 83 6.18 -3.87 -5.97
N PHE A 84 6.82 -2.70 -6.01
CA PHE A 84 8.22 -2.52 -5.68
C PHE A 84 8.39 -1.33 -4.75
N ASP A 85 9.12 -1.52 -3.66
CA ASP A 85 9.51 -0.46 -2.72
C ASP A 85 10.98 -0.12 -3.00
N ALA A 86 11.23 1.10 -3.47
CA ALA A 86 12.57 1.53 -3.83
C ALA A 86 13.47 1.78 -2.61
N TRP A 87 12.90 2.20 -1.47
CA TRP A 87 13.65 2.49 -0.26
C TRP A 87 14.04 1.24 0.50
N ALA A 88 13.19 0.21 0.49
CA ALA A 88 13.53 -1.10 1.05
C ALA A 88 14.76 -1.77 0.37
N HIS A 89 15.16 -1.25 -0.79
CA HIS A 89 16.28 -1.73 -1.60
C HIS A 89 17.32 -0.65 -1.86
N GLU A 90 17.37 0.38 -1.01
CA GLU A 90 18.38 1.42 -1.09
C GLU A 90 19.79 0.83 -0.88
N GLY A 91 20.73 1.17 -1.76
CA GLY A 91 22.11 0.65 -1.75
C GLY A 91 22.34 -0.57 -2.66
N ASP A 92 21.29 -1.28 -3.04
CA ASP A 92 21.38 -2.32 -4.06
C ASP A 92 21.21 -1.74 -5.47
N PRO A 93 21.81 -2.34 -6.52
CA PRO A 93 21.53 -1.92 -7.89
C PRO A 93 20.04 -2.16 -8.21
N LEU A 94 19.23 -1.09 -8.22
CA LEU A 94 17.78 -1.13 -8.44
C LEU A 94 17.38 -2.00 -9.64
N ARG A 95 18.15 -1.90 -10.74
CA ARG A 95 17.94 -2.70 -11.96
C ARG A 95 18.06 -4.20 -11.71
N ARG A 96 19.06 -4.63 -10.92
CA ARG A 96 19.29 -6.05 -10.63
C ARG A 96 18.17 -6.63 -9.78
N ILE A 97 17.75 -5.93 -8.73
CA ILE A 97 16.69 -6.41 -7.84
C ILE A 97 15.34 -6.42 -8.57
N PHE A 98 15.04 -5.38 -9.34
CA PHE A 98 13.82 -5.35 -10.13
C PHE A 98 13.75 -6.53 -11.09
N LEU A 99 14.82 -6.81 -11.84
CA LEU A 99 14.90 -7.94 -12.77
C LEU A 99 14.81 -9.30 -12.05
N LEU A 100 15.48 -9.44 -10.90
CA LEU A 100 15.38 -10.66 -10.08
C LEU A 100 13.95 -10.89 -9.58
N ARG A 101 13.27 -9.84 -9.09
CA ARG A 101 11.88 -9.93 -8.65
C ARG A 101 10.96 -10.30 -9.81
N PHE A 102 11.17 -9.68 -10.97
CA PHE A 102 10.41 -9.94 -12.19
C PHE A 102 10.60 -11.39 -12.68
N GLY A 103 11.83 -11.88 -12.73
CA GLY A 103 12.16 -13.25 -13.15
C GLY A 103 11.68 -14.34 -12.19
N ARG A 104 11.35 -14.03 -10.93
CA ARG A 104 10.71 -15.00 -10.02
C ARG A 104 9.21 -15.15 -10.25
N ILE A 105 8.57 -14.15 -10.87
CA ILE A 105 7.12 -14.15 -11.13
C ILE A 105 6.81 -14.93 -12.41
N PHE A 106 7.74 -14.94 -13.38
CA PHE A 106 7.69 -15.80 -14.54
C PHE A 106 8.67 -16.97 -14.34
N PRO A 107 8.23 -18.17 -13.94
CA PRO A 107 9.11 -19.32 -14.00
C PRO A 107 9.56 -19.46 -15.44
N ILE A 108 10.87 -19.33 -15.67
CA ILE A 108 11.46 -19.60 -16.97
C ILE A 108 11.23 -21.09 -17.20
N LEU A 109 10.25 -21.42 -18.05
CA LEU A 109 10.16 -22.73 -18.66
C LEU A 109 11.34 -22.81 -19.63
N VAL A 110 12.46 -23.39 -19.16
CA VAL A 110 13.45 -23.99 -20.04
C VAL A 110 13.04 -25.43 -20.26
#